data_AF-A0A086TBA2-F1
#
_entry.id   AF-A0A086TBA2-F1
#
_cell.length_a   1.000
_cell.length_b   1.000
_cell.length_c   1.000
_cell.angle_alpha   90.00
_cell.angle_beta   90.00
_cell.angle_gamma   90.00
#
_symmetry.space_group_name_H-M   'P 1'
#
loop_
_entity.id
_entity.type
_entity.pdbx_description
1 polymer ?
#
loop_
_entity_poly.entity_id
_entity_poly.type
_entity_poly.pdbx_seq_one_letter_code
_entity_poly.pdbx_strand_id
1 'polypeptide(L)'
;MASSSETNASGDQTDGDPKLSQTRLYICGLAISVTNLTVAFDTTILGPAIPTITSEFGTLNHIGWYTSAYLLGMVCCQPFFARLILYYEKKWFYMTCVLVLEVGSIICATAPSSPVLIFGRAISGCGAAGITAGAFALVGQLAPLRERPRLIAMFTALQALAYSSGPTISGAFTGSSVTWRFNFWINLPIGFVSLVFVWFAVPATANVKKALPLLEKLKRCDLLGASLLILCLVPQFLALEWGGNVAPFSSPRVWGCFLASGIFALGFAALLAIKKDK
;
A
#
# COMPACT_ATOMS: atom_id res chain seq x y z
N MET A 1 37.07 -12.56 -59.27
CA MET A 1 37.27 -13.96 -58.82
C MET A 1 37.98 -13.92 -57.47
N ALA A 2 37.48 -14.69 -56.50
CA ALA A 2 37.89 -14.85 -55.09
C ALA A 2 37.64 -13.61 -54.17
N SER A 3 36.71 -13.58 -53.21
CA SER A 3 36.36 -14.45 -52.05
C SER A 3 37.32 -14.32 -50.86
N SER A 4 36.90 -13.58 -49.81
CA SER A 4 36.96 -14.00 -48.39
C SER A 4 36.39 -12.94 -47.43
N SER A 5 35.26 -13.29 -46.79
CA SER A 5 34.90 -13.07 -45.37
C SER A 5 35.40 -11.84 -44.60
N GLU A 6 34.46 -11.02 -44.11
CA GLU A 6 34.50 -10.42 -42.76
C GLU A 6 33.07 -9.94 -42.39
N THR A 7 32.28 -10.77 -41.68
CA THR A 7 32.08 -10.79 -40.21
C THR A 7 30.97 -9.86 -39.74
N ASN A 8 29.82 -10.48 -39.45
CA ASN A 8 28.72 -9.95 -38.65
C ASN A 8 29.23 -9.34 -37.33
N ALA A 9 28.84 -8.10 -37.04
CA ALA A 9 28.93 -7.52 -35.70
C ALA A 9 27.57 -6.91 -35.31
N SER A 10 26.56 -7.76 -35.18
CA SER A 10 25.38 -7.49 -34.35
C SER A 10 25.77 -7.67 -32.88
N GLY A 11 26.34 -6.63 -32.29
CA GLY A 11 26.56 -6.52 -30.85
C GLY A 11 25.27 -6.18 -30.12
N ASP A 12 24.36 -7.16 -30.00
CA ASP A 12 23.25 -7.10 -29.04
C ASP A 12 23.87 -7.19 -27.64
N GLN A 13 23.95 -6.05 -26.96
CA GLN A 13 24.36 -5.97 -25.56
C GLN A 13 23.30 -6.69 -24.72
N THR A 14 23.56 -7.96 -24.42
CA THR A 14 22.80 -8.74 -23.46
C THR A 14 22.90 -8.12 -22.08
N ASP A 15 21.90 -7.31 -21.75
CA ASP A 15 21.63 -6.70 -20.46
C ASP A 15 21.53 -7.81 -19.38
N GLY A 16 22.63 -7.98 -18.65
CA GLY A 16 22.94 -9.12 -17.79
C GLY A 16 22.43 -8.98 -16.35
N ASP A 17 21.11 -8.95 -16.18
CA ASP A 17 20.49 -9.35 -14.91
C ASP A 17 19.74 -10.67 -15.13
N PRO A 18 19.87 -11.69 -14.25
CA PRO A 18 19.20 -12.97 -14.43
C PRO A 18 17.69 -12.77 -14.28
N LYS A 19 17.02 -12.52 -15.40
CA LYS A 19 15.56 -12.46 -15.51
C LYS A 19 15.02 -13.79 -15.02
N LEU A 20 14.20 -13.74 -13.95
CA LEU A 20 13.54 -14.93 -13.42
C LEU A 20 12.86 -15.70 -14.56
N SER A 21 12.98 -17.03 -14.54
CA SER A 21 12.20 -17.90 -15.43
C SER A 21 10.73 -17.47 -15.41
N GLN A 22 10.10 -17.43 -16.59
CA GLN A 22 8.74 -16.91 -16.79
C GLN A 22 7.75 -17.50 -15.78
N THR A 23 7.85 -18.80 -15.49
CA THR A 23 7.04 -19.48 -14.46
C THR A 23 7.23 -18.89 -13.07
N ARG A 24 8.48 -18.63 -12.66
CA ARG A 24 8.78 -18.01 -11.36
C ARG A 24 8.29 -16.57 -11.27
N LEU A 25 8.31 -15.83 -12.38
CA LEU A 25 7.77 -14.48 -12.45
C LEU A 25 6.25 -14.47 -12.21
N TYR A 26 5.52 -15.38 -12.85
CA TYR A 26 4.06 -15.51 -12.64
C TYR A 26 3.71 -15.99 -11.23
N ILE A 27 4.51 -16.90 -10.64
CA ILE A 27 4.33 -17.32 -9.25
C ILE A 27 4.56 -16.15 -8.27
N CYS A 28 5.60 -15.34 -8.49
CA CYS A 28 5.82 -14.11 -7.73
C CYS A 28 4.65 -13.13 -7.90
N GLY A 29 4.19 -12.92 -9.14
CA GLY A 29 3.05 -12.08 -9.45
C GLY A 29 1.80 -12.50 -8.68
N LEU A 30 1.47 -13.80 -8.72
CA LEU A 30 0.35 -14.36 -7.99
C LEU A 30 0.48 -14.13 -6.47
N ALA A 31 1.64 -14.40 -5.88
CA ALA A 31 1.86 -14.18 -4.44
C ALA A 31 1.67 -12.70 -4.03
N ILE A 32 2.17 -11.77 -4.85
CA ILE A 32 1.98 -10.34 -4.63
C ILE A 32 0.49 -9.97 -4.75
N SER A 33 -0.21 -10.52 -5.74
CA SER A 33 -1.64 -10.27 -5.92
C SER A 33 -2.47 -10.82 -4.76
N VAL A 34 -2.16 -12.02 -4.25
CA VAL A 34 -2.80 -12.59 -3.04
C VAL A 34 -2.58 -11.69 -1.83
N THR A 35 -1.36 -11.16 -1.65
CA THR A 35 -1.07 -10.22 -0.56
C THR A 35 -1.89 -8.94 -0.67
N ASN A 36 -2.13 -8.46 -1.89
CA ASN A 36 -2.98 -7.28 -2.12
C ASN A 36 -4.47 -7.57 -2.00
N LEU A 37 -4.87 -8.84 -2.11
CA LEU A 37 -6.22 -9.28 -1.80
C LEU A 37 -6.56 -8.98 -0.32
N THR A 38 -5.63 -9.24 0.60
CA THR A 38 -5.74 -8.90 2.03
C THR A 38 -6.00 -7.40 2.22
N VAL A 39 -5.23 -6.55 1.52
CA VAL A 39 -5.40 -5.09 1.54
C VAL A 39 -6.78 -4.67 1.04
N ALA A 40 -7.24 -5.26 -0.07
CA ALA A 40 -8.51 -4.93 -0.68
C ALA A 40 -9.71 -5.33 0.20
N PHE A 41 -9.64 -6.52 0.80
CA PHE A 41 -10.63 -6.98 1.77
C PHE A 41 -10.66 -6.06 2.99
N ASP A 42 -9.53 -5.80 3.65
CA ASP A 42 -9.48 -4.94 4.84
C ASP A 42 -9.99 -3.51 4.58
N THR A 43 -9.85 -3.01 3.34
CA THR A 43 -10.39 -1.70 2.94
C THR A 43 -11.92 -1.70 2.83
N THR A 44 -12.53 -2.81 2.39
CA THR A 44 -13.96 -2.88 2.07
C THR A 44 -14.83 -3.48 3.15
N ILE A 45 -14.21 -4.20 4.10
CA ILE A 45 -14.93 -4.95 5.12
C ILE A 45 -15.68 -4.07 6.12
N LEU A 46 -15.29 -2.80 6.24
CA LEU A 46 -15.84 -1.90 7.24
C LEU A 46 -17.19 -1.32 6.82
N GLY A 47 -17.41 -1.09 5.52
CA GLY A 47 -18.57 -0.33 5.01
C GLY A 47 -19.92 -0.81 5.56
N PRO A 48 -20.29 -2.09 5.37
CA PRO A 48 -21.55 -2.64 5.91
C PRO A 48 -21.63 -2.68 7.44
N ALA A 49 -20.49 -2.67 8.13
CA ALA A 49 -20.42 -2.77 9.59
C ALA A 49 -20.49 -1.41 10.31
N ILE A 50 -20.29 -0.29 9.60
CA ILE A 50 -20.29 1.06 10.17
C ILE A 50 -21.53 1.35 11.02
N PRO A 51 -22.78 1.08 10.57
CA PRO A 51 -23.97 1.39 11.36
C PRO A 51 -24.00 0.63 12.69
N THR A 52 -23.64 -0.66 12.68
CA THR A 52 -23.58 -1.51 13.87
C THR A 52 -22.50 -1.07 14.84
N ILE A 53 -21.30 -0.78 14.34
CA ILE A 53 -20.17 -0.26 15.14
C ILE A 53 -20.55 1.05 15.82
N THR A 54 -21.21 1.93 15.07
CA THR A 54 -21.63 3.23 15.56
C THR A 54 -22.71 3.12 16.62
N SER A 55 -23.67 2.19 16.43
CA SER A 55 -24.69 1.89 17.42
C SER A 55 -24.10 1.31 18.71
N GLU A 56 -23.05 0.48 18.62
CA GLU A 56 -22.41 -0.11 19.80
C GLU A 56 -21.59 0.91 20.59
N PHE A 57 -20.82 1.77 19.90
CA PHE A 57 -19.99 2.77 20.58
C PHE A 57 -20.74 4.06 20.94
N GLY A 58 -21.94 4.29 20.38
CA GLY A 58 -22.75 5.48 20.65
C GLY A 58 -22.16 6.79 20.14
N THR A 59 -21.21 6.75 19.20
CA THR A 59 -20.48 7.94 18.72
C THR A 59 -20.65 8.16 17.21
N LEU A 60 -21.55 9.06 16.82
CA LEU A 60 -21.76 9.45 15.41
C LEU A 60 -20.58 10.26 14.84
N ASN A 61 -19.92 11.07 15.66
CA ASN A 61 -18.83 11.94 15.22
C ASN A 61 -17.60 11.19 14.68
N HIS A 62 -17.50 9.89 14.95
CA HIS A 62 -16.36 9.06 14.58
C HIS A 62 -16.60 8.23 13.32
N ILE A 63 -17.80 8.29 12.72
CA ILE A 63 -18.19 7.49 11.55
C ILE A 63 -17.18 7.65 10.41
N GLY A 64 -16.84 8.89 10.05
CA GLY A 64 -15.92 9.15 8.94
C GLY A 64 -14.50 8.64 9.24
N TRP A 65 -14.04 8.79 10.48
CA TRP A 65 -12.71 8.37 10.92
C TRP A 65 -12.46 6.86 10.83
N TYR A 66 -13.49 6.01 10.88
CA TYR A 66 -13.34 4.56 10.78
C TYR A 66 -12.71 4.11 9.45
N THR A 67 -13.15 4.70 8.34
CA THR A 67 -12.56 4.44 7.02
C THR A 67 -11.35 5.35 6.81
N SER A 68 -11.47 6.60 7.26
CA SER A 68 -10.51 7.64 6.93
C SER A 68 -9.14 7.45 7.58
N ALA A 69 -9.06 6.91 8.80
CA ALA A 69 -7.78 6.64 9.45
C ALA A 69 -6.93 5.61 8.70
N TYR A 70 -7.57 4.58 8.13
CA TYR A 70 -6.88 3.58 7.30
C TYR A 70 -6.31 4.20 6.03
N LEU A 71 -7.13 4.98 5.31
CA LEU A 71 -6.69 5.67 4.10
C LEU A 71 -5.59 6.69 4.40
N LEU A 72 -5.70 7.42 5.50
CA LEU A 72 -4.69 8.40 5.91
C LEU A 72 -3.35 7.71 6.20
N GLY A 73 -3.34 6.63 6.99
CA GLY A 73 -2.15 5.82 7.23
C GLY A 73 -1.54 5.28 5.93
N MET A 74 -2.39 4.80 5.03
CA MET A 74 -1.97 4.31 3.73
C MET A 74 -1.28 5.40 2.90
N VAL A 75 -1.96 6.52 2.67
CA VAL A 75 -1.44 7.61 1.83
C VAL A 75 -0.17 8.24 2.40
N CYS A 76 -0.06 8.37 3.73
CA CYS A 76 1.13 8.93 4.37
C CYS A 76 2.36 8.01 4.24
N CYS A 77 2.17 6.71 4.44
CA CYS A 77 3.28 5.77 4.49
C CYS A 77 3.71 5.25 3.11
N GLN A 78 2.82 5.28 2.10
CA GLN A 78 3.08 4.75 0.76
C GLN A 78 4.34 5.32 0.08
N PRO A 79 4.56 6.65 0.01
CA PRO A 79 5.78 7.19 -0.62
C PRO A 79 7.06 6.82 0.13
N PHE A 80 6.98 6.77 1.46
CA PHE A 80 8.10 6.37 2.31
C PHE A 80 8.49 4.92 2.05
N PHE A 81 7.50 4.01 2.03
CA PHE A 81 7.71 2.60 1.76
C PHE A 81 8.15 2.28 0.33
N ALA A 82 7.68 3.05 -0.66
CA ALA A 82 8.14 2.93 -2.05
C ALA A 82 9.66 3.18 -2.20
N ARG A 83 10.24 4.04 -1.35
CA ARG A 83 11.70 4.25 -1.29
C ARG A 83 12.38 3.23 -0.38
N LEU A 84 11.76 2.89 0.75
CA LEU A 84 12.33 2.00 1.75
C LEU A 84 12.62 0.61 1.19
N ILE A 85 11.72 0.05 0.36
CA ILE A 85 11.88 -1.28 -0.24
C ILE A 85 13.14 -1.41 -1.12
N LEU A 86 13.71 -0.30 -1.62
CA LEU A 86 14.95 -0.31 -2.41
C LEU A 86 16.20 -0.62 -1.57
N TYR A 87 16.12 -0.48 -0.23
CA TYR A 87 17.24 -0.67 0.69
C TYR A 87 17.14 -1.95 1.55
N TYR A 88 15.97 -2.56 1.59
CA TYR A 88 15.70 -3.78 2.37
C TYR A 88 15.46 -4.98 1.49
N GLU A 89 15.76 -6.17 2.00
CA GLU A 89 15.41 -7.42 1.32
C GLU A 89 13.90 -7.51 1.12
N LYS A 90 13.46 -7.59 -0.14
CA LYS A 90 12.04 -7.51 -0.52
C LYS A 90 11.18 -8.53 0.22
N LYS A 91 11.69 -9.77 0.37
CA LYS A 91 11.00 -10.86 1.08
C LYS A 91 10.62 -10.43 2.50
N TRP A 92 11.61 -9.99 3.29
CA TRP A 92 11.40 -9.58 4.67
C TRP A 92 10.61 -8.28 4.78
N PHE A 93 10.85 -7.32 3.90
CA PHE A 93 10.07 -6.09 3.84
C PHE A 93 8.57 -6.39 3.69
N TYR A 94 8.21 -7.24 2.73
CA TYR A 94 6.83 -7.65 2.51
C TYR A 94 6.21 -8.36 3.70
N MET A 95 6.92 -9.34 4.27
CA MET A 95 6.42 -10.06 5.45
C MET A 95 6.17 -9.12 6.61
N THR A 96 7.06 -8.16 6.88
CA THR A 96 6.86 -7.16 7.92
C THR A 96 5.65 -6.28 7.64
N CYS A 97 5.43 -5.84 6.40
CA CYS A 97 4.24 -5.04 6.07
C CYS A 97 2.94 -5.82 6.25
N VAL A 98 2.92 -7.11 5.90
CA VAL A 98 1.77 -7.99 6.16
C VAL A 98 1.55 -8.16 7.67
N LEU A 99 2.61 -8.41 8.44
CA LEU A 99 2.50 -8.51 9.91
C LEU A 99 1.96 -7.23 10.54
N VAL A 100 2.40 -6.05 10.08
CA VAL A 100 1.88 -4.76 10.56
C VAL A 100 0.38 -4.63 10.24
N LEU A 101 -0.04 -5.05 9.05
CA LEU A 101 -1.45 -5.05 8.67
C LEU A 101 -2.27 -5.95 9.60
N GLU A 102 -1.80 -7.18 9.84
CA GLU A 102 -2.46 -8.15 10.71
C GLU A 102 -2.53 -7.70 12.18
N VAL A 103 -1.46 -7.09 12.70
CA VAL A 103 -1.47 -6.49 14.04
C VAL A 103 -2.52 -5.39 14.13
N GLY A 104 -2.64 -4.53 13.11
CA GLY A 104 -3.71 -3.54 13.05
C GLY A 104 -5.10 -4.18 13.02
N SER A 105 -5.29 -5.26 12.27
CA SER A 105 -6.55 -6.00 12.22
C SER A 105 -6.89 -6.63 13.58
N ILE A 106 -5.91 -7.18 14.31
CA ILE A 106 -6.12 -7.70 15.68
C ILE A 106 -6.59 -6.57 16.61
N ILE A 107 -5.94 -5.41 16.57
CA ILE A 107 -6.31 -4.25 17.39
C ILE A 107 -7.76 -3.82 17.08
N CYS A 108 -8.16 -3.83 15.81
CA CYS A 108 -9.53 -3.53 15.40
C CYS A 108 -10.52 -4.58 15.91
N ALA A 109 -10.16 -5.87 15.84
CA ALA A 109 -11.00 -6.98 16.27
C ALA A 109 -11.28 -6.96 17.78
N THR A 110 -10.28 -6.58 18.58
CA THR A 110 -10.37 -6.52 20.05
C THR A 110 -10.66 -5.11 20.57
N ALA A 111 -11.06 -4.17 19.71
CA ALA A 111 -11.25 -2.77 20.10
C ALA A 111 -12.37 -2.63 21.16
N PRO A 112 -12.06 -2.10 22.36
CA PRO A 112 -13.06 -1.84 23.40
C PRO A 112 -13.75 -0.49 23.20
N SER A 113 -13.20 0.39 22.35
CA SER A 113 -13.73 1.74 22.11
C SER A 113 -13.45 2.22 20.69
N SER A 114 -14.24 3.21 20.26
CA SER A 114 -14.12 3.82 18.94
C SER A 114 -12.72 4.39 18.63
N PRO A 115 -12.04 5.13 19.54
CA PRO A 115 -10.66 5.59 19.30
C PRO A 115 -9.64 4.46 19.10
N VAL A 116 -9.77 3.33 19.81
CA VAL A 116 -8.87 2.18 19.65
C VAL A 116 -9.08 1.53 18.28
N LEU A 117 -10.33 1.44 17.81
CA LEU A 117 -10.63 0.97 16.46
C LEU A 117 -9.98 1.88 15.41
N ILE A 118 -10.12 3.20 15.54
CA ILE A 118 -9.51 4.19 14.64
C ILE A 118 -7.97 4.04 14.62
N PHE A 119 -7.36 3.84 15.79
CA PHE A 119 -5.91 3.63 15.90
C PHE A 119 -5.47 2.32 15.23
N GLY A 120 -6.20 1.22 15.43
CA GLY A 120 -5.95 -0.04 14.73
C GLY A 120 -6.04 0.12 13.21
N ARG A 121 -7.04 0.87 12.72
CA ARG A 121 -7.21 1.17 11.29
C ARG A 121 -6.02 1.95 10.73
N ALA A 122 -5.49 2.92 11.47
CA ALA A 122 -4.30 3.65 11.05
C ALA A 122 -3.08 2.72 10.91
N ILE A 123 -2.89 1.78 11.86
CA ILE A 123 -1.80 0.78 11.79
C ILE A 123 -1.98 -0.15 10.59
N SER A 124 -3.20 -0.67 10.37
CA SER A 124 -3.51 -1.51 9.19
C SER A 124 -3.22 -0.76 7.89
N GLY A 125 -3.59 0.53 7.82
CA GLY A 125 -3.32 1.41 6.68
C GLY A 125 -1.82 1.54 6.39
N CYS A 126 -0.99 1.70 7.42
CA CYS A 126 0.46 1.69 7.28
C CYS A 126 0.96 0.36 6.67
N GLY A 127 0.51 -0.79 7.17
CA GLY A 127 0.89 -2.09 6.60
C GLY A 127 0.49 -2.21 5.11
N ALA A 128 -0.73 -1.78 4.79
CA ALA A 128 -1.29 -1.81 3.45
C ALA A 128 -0.55 -0.92 2.44
N ALA A 129 -0.06 0.24 2.87
CA ALA A 129 0.82 1.09 2.08
C ALA A 129 2.10 0.37 1.63
N GLY A 130 2.72 -0.37 2.55
CA GLY A 130 3.96 -1.10 2.26
C GLY A 130 3.75 -2.25 1.29
N ILE A 131 2.65 -2.99 1.45
CA ILE A 131 2.25 -4.09 0.55
C ILE A 131 2.01 -3.55 -0.88
N THR A 132 1.28 -2.44 -0.98
CA THR A 132 0.88 -1.85 -2.27
C THR A 132 2.08 -1.20 -2.96
N ALA A 133 2.85 -0.37 -2.25
CA ALA A 133 4.07 0.24 -2.79
C ALA A 133 5.10 -0.82 -3.19
N GLY A 134 5.24 -1.86 -2.37
CA GLY A 134 6.12 -2.97 -2.66
C GLY A 134 5.74 -3.72 -3.94
N ALA A 135 4.45 -3.76 -4.29
CA ALA A 135 3.97 -4.55 -5.41
C ALA A 135 4.42 -3.96 -6.72
N PHE A 136 4.21 -2.66 -6.86
CA PHE A 136 4.68 -1.91 -8.03
C PHE A 136 6.20 -1.90 -8.12
N ALA A 137 6.90 -1.77 -7.00
CA ALA A 137 8.36 -1.81 -6.98
C ALA A 137 8.91 -3.18 -7.42
N LEU A 138 8.31 -4.28 -6.93
CA LEU A 138 8.76 -5.63 -7.22
C LEU A 138 8.46 -6.03 -8.67
N VAL A 139 7.27 -5.68 -9.18
CA VAL A 139 6.90 -5.85 -10.60
C VAL A 139 7.84 -5.03 -11.49
N GLY A 140 8.16 -3.80 -11.10
CA GLY A 140 9.12 -2.95 -11.83
C GLY A 140 10.52 -3.56 -11.94
N GLN A 141 10.99 -4.27 -10.92
CA GLN A 141 12.35 -4.81 -10.89
C GLN A 141 12.47 -6.21 -11.48
N LEU A 142 11.50 -7.10 -11.23
CA LEU A 142 11.59 -8.50 -11.65
C LEU A 142 11.05 -8.74 -13.05
N ALA A 143 10.11 -7.93 -13.52
CA ALA A 143 9.43 -8.16 -14.78
C ALA A 143 10.03 -7.33 -15.93
N PRO A 144 10.27 -7.93 -17.11
CA PRO A 144 10.59 -7.18 -18.31
C PRO A 144 9.42 -6.25 -18.67
N LEU A 145 9.73 -5.11 -19.31
CA LEU A 145 8.76 -4.05 -19.65
C LEU A 145 7.48 -4.58 -20.32
N ARG A 146 7.60 -5.63 -21.15
CA ARG A 146 6.48 -6.25 -21.87
C ARG A 146 5.53 -7.06 -20.98
N GLU A 147 6.00 -7.62 -19.87
CA GLU A 147 5.20 -8.44 -18.95
C GLU A 147 4.60 -7.60 -17.80
N ARG A 148 5.14 -6.41 -17.53
CA ARG A 148 4.63 -5.52 -16.46
C ARG A 148 3.12 -5.24 -16.58
N PRO A 149 2.55 -4.91 -17.77
CA PRO A 149 1.12 -4.67 -17.88
C PRO A 149 0.28 -5.91 -17.53
N ARG A 150 0.76 -7.11 -17.83
CA ARG A 150 0.04 -8.36 -17.51
C ARG A 150 0.01 -8.63 -16.01
N LEU A 151 1.13 -8.42 -15.32
CA LEU A 151 1.20 -8.57 -13.86
C LEU A 151 0.36 -7.50 -13.15
N ILE A 152 0.38 -6.26 -13.64
CA ILE A 152 -0.47 -5.19 -13.10
C ILE A 152 -1.95 -5.50 -13.37
N ALA A 153 -2.31 -6.01 -14.54
CA ALA A 153 -3.68 -6.41 -14.85
C ALA A 153 -4.16 -7.56 -13.95
N MET A 154 -3.31 -8.55 -13.68
CA MET A 154 -3.61 -9.63 -12.73
C MET A 154 -3.83 -9.07 -11.31
N PHE A 155 -2.95 -8.17 -10.88
CA PHE A 155 -3.05 -7.47 -9.61
C PHE A 155 -4.38 -6.71 -9.48
N THR A 156 -4.75 -5.89 -10.48
CA THR A 156 -5.96 -5.07 -10.42
C THR A 156 -7.23 -5.91 -10.55
N ALA A 157 -7.20 -6.99 -11.34
CA ALA A 157 -8.33 -7.91 -11.48
C ALA A 157 -8.66 -8.61 -10.16
N LEU A 158 -7.66 -9.14 -9.46
CA LEU A 158 -7.86 -9.77 -8.14
C LEU A 158 -8.33 -8.75 -7.10
N GLN A 159 -7.81 -7.52 -7.15
CA GLN A 159 -8.25 -6.44 -6.27
C GLN A 159 -9.74 -6.10 -6.51
N ALA A 160 -10.17 -6.02 -7.77
CA ALA A 160 -11.57 -5.77 -8.13
C ALA A 160 -12.51 -6.88 -7.61
N LEU A 161 -12.09 -8.14 -7.67
CA LEU A 161 -12.85 -9.27 -7.10
C LEU A 161 -12.99 -9.14 -5.59
N ALA A 162 -11.92 -8.79 -4.87
CA ALA A 162 -11.98 -8.52 -3.44
C ALA A 162 -12.89 -7.33 -3.11
N TYR A 163 -12.81 -6.23 -3.86
CA TYR A 163 -13.67 -5.08 -3.63
C TYR A 163 -15.15 -5.37 -3.87
N SER A 164 -15.47 -6.22 -4.85
CA SER A 164 -16.85 -6.63 -5.10
C SER A 164 -17.38 -7.61 -4.06
N SER A 165 -16.53 -8.51 -3.54
CA SER A 165 -16.95 -9.56 -2.59
C SER A 165 -16.88 -9.12 -1.13
N GLY A 166 -16.03 -8.14 -0.80
CA GLY A 166 -15.82 -7.65 0.56
C GLY A 166 -17.09 -7.19 1.27
N PRO A 167 -17.92 -6.31 0.67
CA PRO A 167 -19.18 -5.89 1.28
C PRO A 167 -20.19 -7.03 1.44
N THR A 168 -20.24 -7.98 0.51
CA THR A 168 -21.14 -9.15 0.60
C THR A 168 -20.78 -10.04 1.78
N ILE A 169 -19.49 -10.33 1.95
CA ILE A 169 -18.98 -11.14 3.06
C ILE A 169 -19.19 -10.41 4.39
N SER A 170 -18.84 -9.13 4.46
CA SER A 170 -19.02 -8.30 5.68
C SER A 170 -20.48 -8.15 6.09
N GLY A 171 -21.38 -7.96 5.12
CA GLY A 171 -22.81 -7.85 5.38
C GLY A 171 -23.41 -9.15 5.94
N ALA A 172 -22.97 -10.30 5.44
CA ALA A 172 -23.41 -11.60 5.95
C ALA A 172 -23.03 -11.81 7.43
N PHE A 173 -21.84 -11.37 7.84
CA PHE A 173 -21.43 -11.41 9.23
C PHE A 173 -22.20 -10.41 10.09
N THR A 174 -22.38 -9.18 9.61
CA THR A 174 -23.06 -8.11 10.34
C THR A 174 -24.54 -8.42 10.62
N GLY A 175 -25.20 -9.20 9.75
CA GLY A 175 -26.61 -9.61 9.89
C GLY A 175 -26.87 -10.89 10.68
N SER A 176 -25.82 -11.59 11.14
CA SER A 176 -25.95 -12.88 11.85
C SER A 176 -25.58 -12.73 13.33
N SER A 177 -25.72 -13.79 14.14
CA SER A 177 -25.29 -13.87 15.56
C SER A 177 -23.77 -13.74 15.77
N VAL A 178 -23.04 -13.29 14.75
CA VAL A 178 -21.59 -13.14 14.68
C VAL A 178 -21.29 -11.64 14.70
N THR A 179 -20.64 -11.15 15.75
CA THR A 179 -20.34 -9.71 15.92
C THR A 179 -19.51 -9.18 14.75
N TRP A 180 -19.68 -7.90 14.38
CA TRP A 180 -18.88 -7.19 13.34
C TRP A 180 -17.36 -7.34 13.50
N ARG A 181 -16.87 -7.67 14.69
CA ARG A 181 -15.47 -7.96 14.99
C ARG A 181 -14.90 -9.12 14.16
N PHE A 182 -15.72 -10.07 13.74
CA PHE A 182 -15.28 -11.20 12.90
C PHE A 182 -14.81 -10.77 11.51
N ASN A 183 -15.24 -9.60 11.03
CA ASN A 183 -14.68 -9.00 9.83
C ASN A 183 -13.15 -8.83 9.96
N PHE A 184 -12.66 -8.42 11.12
CA PHE A 184 -11.22 -8.29 11.33
C PHE A 184 -10.53 -9.64 11.56
N TRP A 185 -11.23 -10.62 12.15
CA TRP A 185 -10.70 -11.97 12.34
C TRP A 185 -10.54 -12.75 11.04
N ILE A 186 -11.43 -12.59 10.05
CA ILE A 186 -11.29 -13.28 8.75
C ILE A 186 -10.08 -12.79 7.95
N ASN A 187 -9.58 -11.60 8.25
CA ASN A 187 -8.38 -11.07 7.61
C ASN A 187 -7.12 -11.87 7.99
N LEU A 188 -7.03 -12.37 9.23
CA LEU A 188 -5.88 -13.11 9.76
C LEU A 188 -5.55 -14.40 8.99
N PRO A 189 -6.52 -15.30 8.69
CA PRO A 189 -6.28 -16.44 7.81
C PRO A 189 -5.76 -16.02 6.43
N ILE A 190 -6.33 -14.95 5.85
CA ILE A 190 -5.93 -14.47 4.52
C ILE A 190 -4.49 -13.91 4.59
N GLY A 191 -4.16 -13.14 5.63
CA GLY A 191 -2.81 -12.66 5.91
C GLY A 191 -1.81 -13.77 6.11
N PHE A 192 -2.17 -14.82 6.84
CA PHE A 192 -1.33 -16.00 7.04
C PHE A 192 -1.04 -16.71 5.70
N VAL A 193 -2.06 -16.91 4.87
CA VAL A 193 -1.89 -17.44 3.52
C VAL A 193 -0.97 -16.54 2.70
N SER A 194 -1.16 -15.22 2.73
CA SER A 194 -0.27 -14.26 2.07
C SER A 194 1.19 -14.37 2.54
N LEU A 195 1.44 -14.53 3.85
CA LEU A 195 2.78 -14.75 4.40
C LEU A 195 3.42 -16.04 3.86
N VAL A 196 2.65 -17.13 3.81
CA VAL A 196 3.12 -18.41 3.25
C VAL A 196 3.45 -18.27 1.77
N PHE A 197 2.59 -17.63 0.97
CA PHE A 197 2.83 -17.38 -0.44
C PHE A 197 4.08 -16.53 -0.65
N VAL A 198 4.25 -15.43 0.10
CA VAL A 198 5.45 -14.59 0.04
C VAL A 198 6.70 -15.39 0.43
N TRP A 199 6.61 -16.24 1.45
CA TRP A 199 7.74 -17.04 1.92
C TRP A 199 8.32 -17.97 0.85
N PHE A 200 7.44 -18.62 0.08
CA PHE A 200 7.83 -19.58 -0.96
C PHE A 200 8.06 -18.95 -2.33
N ALA A 201 7.24 -17.95 -2.71
CA ALA A 201 7.27 -17.37 -4.05
C ALA A 201 8.34 -16.30 -4.21
N VAL A 202 8.55 -15.44 -3.21
CA VAL A 202 9.45 -14.29 -3.34
C VAL A 202 10.89 -14.75 -3.05
N PRO A 203 11.77 -14.75 -4.06
CA PRO A 203 13.16 -15.14 -3.84
C PRO A 203 13.82 -14.17 -2.87
N ALA A 204 14.54 -14.72 -1.89
CA ALA A 204 15.41 -13.94 -1.03
C ALA A 204 16.52 -13.35 -1.91
N THR A 205 16.39 -12.07 -2.24
CA THR A 205 17.40 -11.35 -3.01
C THR A 205 18.45 -10.85 -2.02
N ALA A 206 19.71 -11.26 -2.23
CA ALA A 206 20.84 -10.70 -1.50
C ALA A 206 20.94 -9.21 -1.87
N ASN A 207 20.52 -8.33 -0.98
CA ASN A 207 20.64 -6.89 -1.24
C ASN A 207 22.05 -6.43 -0.86
N VAL A 208 22.85 -6.10 -1.86
CA VAL A 208 24.23 -5.57 -1.72
C VAL A 208 24.29 -4.31 -0.82
N LYS A 209 23.16 -3.60 -0.65
CA LYS A 209 23.02 -2.42 0.23
C LYS A 209 22.71 -2.74 1.70
N LYS A 210 22.85 -4.00 2.14
CA LYS A 210 22.63 -4.43 3.53
C LYS A 210 23.48 -3.64 4.54
N ALA A 211 24.69 -3.24 4.14
CA ALA A 211 25.72 -2.67 5.00
C ALA A 211 25.56 -1.18 5.39
N LEU A 212 24.58 -0.43 4.85
CA LEU A 212 24.41 0.97 5.27
C LEU A 212 23.64 1.08 6.61
N PRO A 213 24.11 1.91 7.56
CA PRO A 213 23.38 2.19 8.80
C PRO A 213 21.99 2.78 8.54
N LEU A 214 21.02 2.50 9.43
CA LEU A 214 19.61 2.93 9.30
C LEU A 214 19.48 4.43 9.00
N LEU A 215 20.31 5.24 9.62
CA LEU A 215 20.30 6.70 9.51
C LEU A 215 20.77 7.18 8.14
N GLU A 216 21.71 6.48 7.50
CA GLU A 216 22.15 6.75 6.12
C GLU A 216 21.13 6.28 5.09
N LYS A 217 20.45 5.15 5.34
CA LYS A 217 19.32 4.70 4.52
C LYS A 217 18.17 5.71 4.56
N LEU A 218 17.84 6.24 5.75
CA LEU A 218 16.84 7.31 5.88
C LEU A 218 17.30 8.60 5.19
N LYS A 219 18.55 9.06 5.36
CA LYS A 219 19.07 10.26 4.68
C LYS A 219 19.06 10.15 3.15
N ARG A 220 19.24 8.93 2.60
CA ARG A 220 19.18 8.66 1.16
C ARG A 220 17.76 8.40 0.65
N CYS A 221 16.80 8.12 1.53
CA CYS A 221 15.40 8.31 1.18
C CYS A 221 15.19 9.80 0.98
N ASP A 222 14.45 10.17 -0.06
CA ASP A 222 14.10 11.57 -0.34
C ASP A 222 13.16 12.11 0.75
N LEU A 223 13.70 12.33 1.96
CA LEU A 223 12.94 12.70 3.16
C LEU A 223 12.23 14.02 2.94
N LEU A 224 12.87 14.97 2.26
CA LEU A 224 12.29 16.27 1.94
C LEU A 224 11.13 16.14 0.94
N GLY A 225 11.31 15.36 -0.14
CA GLY A 225 10.23 15.09 -1.07
C GLY A 225 9.07 14.32 -0.42
N ALA A 226 9.38 13.30 0.38
CA ALA A 226 8.38 12.52 1.11
C ALA A 226 7.64 13.37 2.15
N SER A 227 8.33 14.22 2.91
CA SER A 227 7.69 15.10 3.90
C SER A 227 6.81 16.14 3.24
N LEU A 228 7.23 16.76 2.13
CA LEU A 228 6.39 17.69 1.37
C LEU A 228 5.15 17.01 0.80
N LEU A 229 5.30 15.77 0.34
CA LEU A 229 4.19 15.00 -0.20
C LEU A 229 3.20 14.60 0.91
N ILE A 230 3.67 14.21 2.09
CA ILE A 230 2.82 13.99 3.28
C ILE A 230 2.13 15.30 3.69
N LEU A 231 2.86 16.42 3.74
CA LEU A 231 2.32 17.75 4.10
C LEU A 231 1.32 18.29 3.06
N CYS A 232 1.34 17.80 1.83
CA CYS A 232 0.30 18.06 0.84
C CYS A 232 -0.93 17.17 1.08
N LEU A 233 -0.71 15.86 1.23
CA LEU A 233 -1.80 14.89 1.24
C LEU A 233 -2.62 14.89 2.54
N VAL A 234 -1.98 15.09 3.69
CA VAL A 234 -2.67 15.08 5.00
C VAL A 234 -3.69 16.22 5.12
N PRO A 235 -3.34 17.51 4.86
CA PRO A 235 -4.32 18.59 4.90
C PRO A 235 -5.43 18.41 3.87
N GLN A 236 -5.11 17.93 2.67
CA GLN A 236 -6.13 17.67 1.66
C GLN A 236 -7.14 16.62 2.11
N PHE A 237 -6.65 15.54 2.72
CA PHE A 237 -7.49 14.49 3.26
C PHE A 237 -8.37 14.99 4.41
N LEU A 238 -7.80 15.76 5.35
CA LEU A 238 -8.53 16.41 6.44
C LEU A 238 -9.61 17.39 5.93
N ALA A 239 -9.32 18.15 4.88
CA ALA A 239 -10.28 19.08 4.28
C ALA A 239 -11.50 18.34 3.73
N LEU A 240 -11.27 17.20 3.07
CA LEU A 240 -12.33 16.35 2.52
C LEU A 240 -13.12 15.61 3.61
N GLU A 241 -12.44 15.18 4.68
CA GLU A 241 -13.08 14.50 5.81
C GLU A 241 -13.97 15.44 6.61
N TRP A 242 -13.50 16.67 6.87
CA TRP A 242 -14.26 17.65 7.65
C TRP A 242 -15.31 18.38 6.83
N GLY A 243 -15.06 18.60 5.54
CA GLY A 243 -15.95 19.27 4.61
C GLY A 243 -17.25 18.50 4.41
N GLY A 244 -18.36 19.07 4.89
CA GLY A 244 -19.70 18.48 4.77
C GLY A 244 -20.12 17.56 5.92
N ASN A 245 -19.17 17.07 6.74
CA ASN A 245 -19.46 16.27 7.93
C ASN A 245 -19.38 17.08 9.23
N VAL A 246 -18.23 17.69 9.51
CA VAL A 246 -17.95 18.40 10.78
C VAL A 246 -18.10 19.92 10.61
N ALA A 247 -17.74 20.43 9.42
CA ALA A 247 -17.84 21.84 9.09
C ALA A 247 -18.36 22.01 7.65
N PRO A 248 -19.09 23.08 7.35
CA PRO A 248 -19.43 23.43 5.97
C PRO A 248 -18.16 23.63 5.14
N PHE A 249 -18.22 23.33 3.84
CA PHE A 249 -17.11 23.59 2.91
C PHE A 249 -16.69 25.07 2.85
N SER A 250 -17.60 25.99 3.19
CA SER A 250 -17.31 27.42 3.31
C SER A 250 -16.49 27.79 4.55
N SER A 251 -16.23 26.83 5.46
CA SER A 251 -15.48 27.10 6.68
C SER A 251 -14.03 27.50 6.37
N PRO A 252 -13.50 28.54 7.04
CA PRO A 252 -12.08 28.93 6.92
C PRO A 252 -11.11 27.78 7.24
N ARG A 253 -11.51 26.83 8.10
CA ARG A 253 -10.68 25.68 8.46
C ARG A 253 -10.48 24.72 7.28
N VAL A 254 -11.53 24.45 6.51
CA VAL A 254 -11.50 23.56 5.35
C VAL A 254 -10.71 24.21 4.22
N TRP A 255 -10.98 25.49 3.93
CA TRP A 255 -10.21 26.25 2.94
C TRP A 255 -8.74 26.42 3.31
N GLY A 256 -8.43 26.63 4.59
CA GLY A 256 -7.06 26.69 5.09
C GLY A 256 -6.29 25.39 4.80
N CYS A 257 -6.94 24.23 4.95
CA CYS A 257 -6.35 22.94 4.64
C CYS A 257 -6.11 22.74 3.12
N PHE A 258 -7.06 23.18 2.27
CA PHE A 258 -6.87 23.16 0.81
C PHE A 258 -5.74 24.08 0.35
N LEU A 259 -5.67 25.30 0.90
CA LEU A 259 -4.60 26.26 0.60
C LEU A 259 -3.24 25.73 1.05
N ALA A 260 -3.15 25.17 2.26
CA ALA A 260 -1.93 24.53 2.75
C ALA A 260 -1.50 23.38 1.83
N SER A 261 -2.42 22.49 1.45
CA SER A 261 -2.15 21.42 0.48
C SER A 261 -1.60 21.98 -0.85
N GLY A 262 -2.24 23.00 -1.41
CA GLY A 262 -1.82 23.64 -2.66
C GLY A 262 -0.41 24.22 -2.58
N ILE A 263 -0.07 24.89 -1.47
CA ILE A 263 1.27 25.45 -1.25
C ILE A 263 2.33 24.33 -1.19
N PHE A 264 2.07 23.26 -0.43
CA PHE A 264 3.01 22.14 -0.34
C PHE A 264 3.10 21.35 -1.66
N ALA A 265 2.01 21.25 -2.43
CA ALA A 265 2.02 20.66 -3.76
C ALA A 265 2.90 21.46 -4.73
N LEU A 266 2.80 22.79 -4.72
CA LEU A 266 3.66 23.67 -5.51
C LEU A 266 5.13 23.56 -5.08
N GLY A 267 5.40 23.53 -3.77
CA GLY A 267 6.74 23.32 -3.24
C GLY A 267 7.33 21.96 -3.65
N PHE A 268 6.53 20.90 -3.64
CA PHE A 268 6.94 19.58 -4.12
C PHE A 268 7.22 19.58 -5.63
N ALA A 269 6.35 20.20 -6.44
CA ALA A 269 6.55 20.33 -7.88
C ALA A 269 7.82 21.11 -8.23
N ALA A 270 8.10 22.21 -7.53
CA ALA A 270 9.32 22.99 -7.68
C ALA A 270 10.58 22.15 -7.32
N LEU A 271 10.52 21.38 -6.23
CA LEU A 271 11.61 20.48 -5.84
C LEU A 271 11.87 19.40 -6.90
N LEU A 272 10.81 18.83 -7.48
CA LEU A 272 10.95 17.87 -8.58
C LEU A 272 11.56 18.49 -9.83
N ALA A 273 11.16 19.72 -10.19
CA ALA A 273 11.73 20.43 -11.33
C ALA A 273 13.25 20.64 -11.15
N ILE A 274 13.67 21.12 -9.97
CA ILE A 274 15.09 21.33 -9.64
C ILE A 274 15.90 20.03 -9.69
N LYS A 275 15.29 18.89 -9.29
CA LYS A 275 15.96 17.59 -9.34
C LYS A 275 16.02 16.98 -10.74
N LYS A 276 15.10 17.33 -11.63
CA LYS A 276 15.08 16.84 -13.02
C LYS A 276 16.20 17.48 -13.85
N ASP A 277 16.62 18.69 -13.49
CA ASP A 277 17.68 19.44 -14.16
C ASP A 277 19.10 19.11 -13.66
N LYS A 278 19.25 18.15 -12.74
CA LYS A 278 20.54 17.64 -12.24
C LYS A 278 20.77 16.19 -12.66
#